data_AF-A0A1Y5IMZ4-F1
#
_entry.id   AF-A0A1Y5IMZ4-F1
#
_cell.length_a   1.000
_cell.length_b   1.000
_cell.length_c   1.000
_cell.angle_alpha   90.00
_cell.angle_beta   90.00
_cell.angle_gamma   90.00
#
_symmetry.space_group_name_H-M   'P 1'
#
loop_
_entity.id
_entity.type
_entity.pdbx_description
1 polymer ?
#
loop_
_entity_poly.entity_id
_entity_poly.type
_entity_poly.pdbx_seq_one_letter_code
_entity_poly.pdbx_strand_id
1 'polypeptide(L)'
;DAEEESECGFCKYMKGGSCRDAFVRWEACVDEAKARGEDFVETCFETTSALRDCMLLDPEYYGPMTGGEEETEETGEGEGEAAKESE
;
A
#
# COMPACT_ATOMS: atom_id res chain seq x y z
N ASP A 1 -14.90 24.84 -2.71
CA ASP A 1 -13.48 24.58 -2.96
C ASP A 1 -12.93 23.87 -1.75
N ALA A 2 -13.13 22.57 -1.70
CA ALA A 2 -12.43 21.68 -0.80
C ALA A 2 -11.96 20.60 -1.78
N GLU A 3 -10.71 20.70 -2.21
CA GLU A 3 -10.00 19.58 -2.81
C GLU A 3 -10.25 18.40 -1.88
N GLU A 4 -11.16 17.52 -2.28
CA GLU A 4 -11.10 16.14 -1.85
C GLU A 4 -9.74 15.68 -2.38
N GLU A 5 -8.70 15.80 -1.55
CA GLU A 5 -7.48 15.02 -1.69
C GLU A 5 -7.98 13.59 -1.84
N SER A 6 -8.12 13.16 -3.09
CA SER A 6 -8.54 11.81 -3.42
C SER A 6 -7.45 10.94 -2.84
N GLU A 7 -7.69 10.43 -1.63
CA GLU A 7 -6.71 9.66 -0.90
C GLU A 7 -6.30 8.53 -1.83
N CYS A 8 -5.04 8.57 -2.26
CA CYS A 8 -4.54 7.63 -3.25
C CYS A 8 -4.83 6.22 -2.73
N GLY A 9 -5.43 5.36 -3.56
CA GLY A 9 -5.83 4.01 -3.13
C GLY A 9 -4.67 3.22 -2.52
N PHE A 10 -3.45 3.49 -3.01
CA PHE A 10 -2.20 2.98 -2.42
C PHE A 10 -1.94 3.51 -1.01
N CYS A 11 -2.07 4.82 -0.78
CA CYS A 11 -1.90 5.44 0.54
C CYS A 11 -2.90 4.86 1.55
N LYS A 12 -4.16 4.68 1.13
CA LYS A 12 -5.20 4.09 1.99
C LYS A 12 -4.88 2.64 2.37
N TYR A 13 -4.42 1.84 1.41
CA TYR A 13 -3.99 0.48 1.65
C TYR A 13 -2.77 0.42 2.59
N MET A 14 -1.74 1.23 2.33
CA MET A 14 -0.54 1.25 3.17
C MET A 14 -0.82 1.70 4.60
N LYS A 15 -1.73 2.67 4.79
CA LYS A 15 -2.19 3.12 6.12
C LYS A 15 -3.06 2.09 6.84
N GLY A 16 -3.67 1.15 6.11
CA GLY A 16 -4.50 0.09 6.65
C GLY A 16 -3.74 -1.12 7.21
N GLY A 17 -2.46 -1.28 6.86
CA GLY A 17 -1.66 -2.44 7.27
C GLY A 17 -0.77 -2.22 8.50
N SER A 18 -0.08 -3.28 8.91
CA SER A 18 0.84 -3.29 10.05
C SER A 18 2.03 -2.34 9.87
N CYS A 19 2.37 -2.00 8.63
CA CYS A 19 3.47 -1.11 8.26
C CYS A 19 3.08 0.36 8.10
N ARG A 20 1.88 0.78 8.56
CA ARG A 20 1.43 2.17 8.47
C ARG A 20 2.46 3.17 9.02
N ASP A 21 3.14 2.81 10.11
CA ASP A 21 4.07 3.70 10.81
C ASP A 21 5.34 3.94 9.98
N ALA A 22 5.79 2.93 9.23
CA ALA A 22 6.86 3.08 8.26
C ALA A 22 6.39 3.91 7.06
N PHE A 23 5.13 3.71 6.61
CA PHE A 23 4.56 4.46 5.51
C PHE A 23 4.44 5.95 5.80
N VAL A 24 3.93 6.33 6.98
CA VAL A 24 3.80 7.74 7.39
C VAL A 24 5.16 8.43 7.46
N ARG A 25 6.22 7.74 7.90
CA ARG A 25 7.58 8.29 7.92
C ARG A 25 8.13 8.49 6.51
N TRP A 26 7.89 7.53 5.61
CA TRP A 26 8.25 7.66 4.21
C TRP A 26 7.49 8.81 3.54
N GLU A 27 6.17 8.90 3.74
CA GLU A 27 5.32 9.98 3.21
C GLU A 27 5.84 11.35 3.64
N ALA A 28 6.15 11.53 4.93
CA ALA A 28 6.74 12.76 5.45
C ALA A 28 8.09 13.10 4.81
N CYS A 29 8.95 12.10 4.56
CA CYS A 29 10.21 12.31 3.86
C CYS A 29 9.98 12.74 2.40
N VAL A 30 9.05 12.08 1.69
CA VAL A 30 8.71 12.39 0.31
C VAL A 30 8.16 13.81 0.19
N ASP A 31 7.31 14.22 1.13
CA ASP A 31 6.76 15.58 1.17
C ASP A 31 7.87 16.63 1.35
N GLU A 32 8.77 16.42 2.31
CA GLU A 32 9.94 17.29 2.52
C GLU A 32 10.87 17.34 1.29
N ALA A 33 11.15 16.19 0.67
CA ALA A 33 11.99 16.13 -0.53
C ALA A 33 11.34 16.87 -1.71
N LYS A 34 10.03 16.70 -1.92
CA LYS A 34 9.27 17.44 -2.93
C LYS A 34 9.24 18.94 -2.65
N ALA A 35 9.05 19.34 -1.38
CA ALA A 35 9.07 20.74 -0.98
C ALA A 35 10.44 21.40 -1.26
N ARG A 36 11.52 20.62 -1.19
CA ARG A 36 12.90 21.04 -1.51
C ARG A 36 13.25 20.92 -2.99
N GLY A 37 12.42 20.24 -3.79
CA GLY A 37 12.71 19.93 -5.18
C GLY A 37 13.83 18.89 -5.35
N GLU A 38 14.04 18.04 -4.35
CA GLU A 38 15.02 16.95 -4.37
C GLU A 38 14.38 15.63 -4.85
N ASP A 39 15.21 14.72 -5.35
CA ASP A 39 14.75 13.40 -5.75
C ASP A 39 14.44 12.54 -4.53
N PHE A 40 13.15 12.39 -4.22
CA PHE A 40 12.70 11.63 -3.05
C PHE A 40 13.10 10.16 -3.11
N VAL A 41 13.38 9.58 -4.29
CA VAL A 41 13.77 8.17 -4.40
C VAL A 41 15.16 8.00 -3.80
N GLU A 42 16.08 8.92 -4.06
CA GLU A 42 17.41 8.93 -3.45
C GLU A 42 17.38 9.45 -2.00
N THR A 43 16.69 10.57 -1.74
CA THR A 43 16.65 11.19 -0.40
C THR A 43 15.94 10.31 0.63
N CYS A 44 14.84 9.66 0.24
CA CYS A 44 14.02 8.84 1.11
C CYS A 44 14.27 7.34 0.92
N PHE A 45 15.39 6.98 0.28
CA PHE A 45 15.74 5.58 0.01
C PHE A 45 15.70 4.75 1.30
N GLU A 46 16.34 5.22 2.38
CA GLU A 46 16.38 4.50 3.67
C GLU A 46 14.98 4.27 4.26
N THR A 47 14.09 5.25 4.18
CA THR A 47 12.70 5.08 4.63
C THR A 47 11.89 4.18 3.71
N THR A 48 12.20 4.18 2.40
CA THR A 48 11.56 3.32 1.40
C THR A 48 11.97 1.87 1.58
N SER A 49 13.25 1.61 1.87
CA SER A 49 13.75 0.27 2.18
C SER A 49 13.17 -0.23 3.50
N ALA A 50 13.14 0.58 4.56
CA ALA A 50 12.48 0.19 5.82
C ALA A 50 10.99 -0.14 5.64
N LEU A 51 10.28 0.62 4.80
CA LEU A 51 8.90 0.34 4.44
C LEU A 51 8.76 -0.99 3.69
N ARG A 52 9.62 -1.23 2.70
CA ARG A 52 9.70 -2.50 1.96
C ARG A 52 9.98 -3.68 2.87
N ASP A 53 10.99 -3.60 3.72
CA ASP A 53 11.34 -4.66 4.68
C ASP A 53 10.16 -4.98 5.59
N CYS A 54 9.42 -3.97 6.03
CA CYS A 54 8.20 -4.19 6.80
C CYS A 54 7.12 -4.93 5.99
N MET A 55 6.88 -4.53 4.74
CA MET A 55 5.91 -5.22 3.87
C MET A 55 6.30 -6.69 3.62
N LEU A 56 7.60 -6.98 3.48
CA LEU A 56 8.12 -8.34 3.30
C LEU A 56 7.95 -9.21 4.57
N LEU A 57 7.86 -8.62 5.76
CA LEU A 57 7.58 -9.34 7.00
C LEU A 57 6.11 -9.73 7.16
N ASP A 58 5.21 -9.11 6.39
CA ASP A 58 3.77 -9.33 6.45
C ASP A 58 3.22 -9.64 5.04
N PRO A 59 3.66 -10.76 4.44
CA PRO A 59 3.27 -11.14 3.08
C PRO A 59 1.79 -11.53 2.98
N GLU A 60 1.12 -11.86 4.09
CA GLU A 60 -0.33 -12.12 4.10
C GLU A 60 -1.11 -10.85 3.77
N TYR A 61 -0.69 -9.70 4.30
CA TYR A 61 -1.31 -8.42 3.98
C TYR A 61 -0.77 -7.82 2.67
N TYR A 62 0.56 -7.81 2.49
CA TYR A 62 1.24 -7.10 1.40
C TYR A 62 1.63 -7.95 0.18
N GLY A 63 1.51 -9.28 0.26
CA GLY A 63 1.87 -10.23 -0.80
C GLY A 63 1.26 -9.96 -2.18
N PRO A 64 -0.04 -9.61 -2.28
CA PRO A 64 -0.67 -9.23 -3.55
C PRO A 64 -0.03 -8.00 -4.21
N MET A 65 0.60 -7.13 -3.42
CA MET A 65 1.26 -5.91 -3.88
C MET A 65 2.75 -6.14 -4.19
N THR A 66 3.44 -7.01 -3.44
CA THR A 66 4.89 -7.25 -3.58
C THR A 66 5.25 -8.26 -4.67
N GLY A 67 4.28 -8.82 -5.39
CA GLY A 67 4.53 -9.76 -6.47
C GLY A 67 4.92 -11.15 -5.99
N GLY A 68 4.33 -11.62 -4.88
CA GLY A 68 4.49 -12.99 -4.42
C GLY A 68 3.67 -13.94 -5.27
N GLU A 69 4.26 -14.49 -6.33
CA GLU A 69 3.90 -15.84 -6.76
C GLU A 69 4.28 -16.77 -5.61
N GLU A 70 3.29 -17.43 -4.97
CA GLU A 70 3.35 -18.76 -4.31
C GLU A 70 2.19 -18.91 -3.28
N GLU A 71 1.08 -19.52 -3.74
CA GLU A 71 0.23 -20.56 -3.08
C GLU A 71 0.16 -20.50 -1.53
N THR A 72 -0.96 -20.26 -0.82
CA THR A 72 -2.20 -21.06 -0.76
C THR A 72 -3.13 -20.54 0.36
N GLU A 73 -4.45 -20.66 0.16
CA GLU A 73 -5.54 -20.87 1.13
C GLU A 73 -6.08 -19.76 2.07
N GLU A 74 -7.30 -19.29 1.71
CA GLU A 74 -8.49 -19.04 2.55
C GLU A 74 -8.39 -18.06 3.74
N THR A 75 -8.87 -16.82 3.54
CA THR A 75 -10.01 -16.27 4.31
C THR A 75 -10.39 -14.86 3.85
N GLY A 76 -11.68 -14.64 3.54
CA GLY A 76 -12.32 -13.34 3.83
C GLY A 76 -13.01 -12.58 2.69
N GLU A 77 -14.21 -13.06 2.32
CA GLU A 77 -15.42 -12.24 2.05
C GLU A 77 -15.54 -11.47 0.72
N GLY A 78 -16.38 -12.04 -0.16
CA GLY A 78 -16.92 -11.40 -1.34
C GLY A 78 -17.96 -12.27 -2.07
N GLU A 79 -18.92 -12.85 -1.33
CA GLU A 79 -20.11 -13.47 -1.94
C GLU A 79 -20.95 -12.38 -2.64
N GLY A 80 -21.00 -12.47 -3.97
CA GLY A 80 -21.90 -11.73 -4.83
C GLY A 80 -22.75 -12.72 -5.63
N GLU A 81 -23.95 -12.94 -5.14
CA GLU A 81 -24.92 -13.94 -5.57
C GLU A 81 -25.43 -13.75 -7.03
N ALA A 82 -25.51 -14.89 -7.71
CA ALA A 82 -26.58 -15.36 -8.59
C ALA A 82 -27.53 -14.36 -9.31
N ALA A 83 -27.50 -14.40 -10.65
CA ALA A 83 -28.67 -14.42 -11.55
C ALA A 83 -28.14 -14.49 -13.00
N LYS A 84 -28.59 -15.32 -13.93
CA LYS A 84 -29.76 -16.19 -14.05
C LYS A 84 -29.50 -17.09 -15.27
N GLU A 85 -29.73 -18.39 -15.15
CA GLU A 85 -30.12 -19.23 -16.29
C GLU A 85 -31.47 -18.75 -16.84
N SER A 86 -31.70 -18.88 -18.15
CA SER A 86 -32.96 -19.34 -18.76
C SER A 86 -32.82 -19.35 -20.29
N GLU A 87 -32.89 -20.56 -20.84
CA GLU A 87 -33.44 -20.96 -22.17
C GLU A 87 -32.90 -20.37 -23.48
#